data_AF-A0A7C6DG62-F1
#
_entry.id   AF-A0A7C6DG62-F1
#
_cell.length_a   1.000
_cell.length_b   1.000
_cell.length_c   1.000
_cell.angle_alpha   90.00
_cell.angle_beta   90.00
_cell.angle_gamma   90.00
#
_symmetry.space_group_name_H-M   'P 1'
#
loop_
_entity.id
_entity.type
_entity.pdbx_description
1 polymer ?
#
loop_
_entity_poly.entity_id
_entity_poly.type
_entity_poly.pdbx_seq_one_letter_code
_entity_poly.pdbx_strand_id
1 'polypeptide(L)'
;MMLLSSFKVGGFKVFGEPVELNMVPETKNALHLSENIIEHKEKSTIKKNLKSTILYGGNNTGKSSLLDGLMTMRRIFKRGNVEKFSFDILKNFCYDFDDLVKFEVSFIKDFKNFTYGFEFNSEESIGEYLFEDNNLLFSRDLNGDTEGEFLSYESFKMRLHDLPLDKLIVPYFLEYTKVVDDYKVFTLIDKFFNKIKFVNNRENVINIPLYTKFINDPKKMSILNKLIASTELYMEKRDTVPEEELYNSNLYKSLMENNNIEELKNTDDKKESFKSLVDLLRVTSVYKGRNGTHVMKPSILFDSVGTKKFIVLAMHII
;
A
#
# COMPACT_ATOMS: atom_id res chain seq x y z
N MET A 1 -12.07 -7.43 -8.59
CA MET A 1 -11.26 -6.43 -7.84
C MET A 1 -10.55 -7.16 -6.67
N MET A 2 -9.72 -6.50 -5.87
CA MET A 2 -9.11 -7.09 -4.67
C MET A 2 -9.25 -6.07 -3.52
N LEU A 3 -9.83 -6.49 -2.38
CA LEU A 3 -10.23 -5.58 -1.29
C LEU A 3 -9.86 -6.17 0.08
N LEU A 4 -9.10 -5.44 0.90
CA LEU A 4 -8.86 -5.79 2.30
C LEU A 4 -10.20 -5.84 3.05
N SER A 5 -10.51 -6.97 3.68
CA SER A 5 -11.71 -7.16 4.52
C SER A 5 -11.38 -6.99 6.00
N SER A 6 -10.24 -7.51 6.45
CA SER A 6 -9.67 -7.12 7.74
C SER A 6 -8.17 -7.43 7.85
N PHE A 7 -7.53 -6.87 8.87
CA PHE A 7 -6.18 -7.22 9.32
C PHE A 7 -6.19 -7.40 10.84
N LYS A 8 -5.60 -8.49 11.35
CA LYS A 8 -5.45 -8.75 12.79
C LYS A 8 -3.98 -8.86 13.17
N VAL A 9 -3.66 -8.45 14.40
CA VAL A 9 -2.32 -8.59 14.99
C VAL A 9 -2.40 -8.82 16.50
N GLY A 10 -1.63 -9.78 17.01
CA GLY A 10 -1.43 -10.06 18.44
C GLY A 10 0.06 -10.28 18.76
N GLY A 11 0.43 -10.18 20.05
CA GLY A 11 1.81 -10.30 20.53
C GLY A 11 2.78 -9.18 20.09
N PHE A 12 2.29 -8.12 19.43
CA PHE A 12 3.10 -7.12 18.73
C PHE A 12 3.06 -5.74 19.39
N LYS A 13 4.23 -5.20 19.76
CA LYS A 13 4.45 -3.88 20.37
C LYS A 13 3.59 -3.59 21.60
N VAL A 14 2.39 -3.02 21.42
CA VAL A 14 1.46 -2.64 22.50
C VAL A 14 0.22 -3.53 22.57
N PHE A 15 0.10 -4.50 21.66
CA PHE A 15 -0.98 -5.48 21.63
C PHE A 15 -0.44 -6.80 22.16
N GLY A 16 -0.85 -7.18 23.37
CA GLY A 16 -0.76 -8.58 23.81
C GLY A 16 -1.86 -9.36 23.08
N GLU A 17 -3.10 -9.13 23.52
CA GLU A 17 -4.31 -9.64 22.86
C GLU A 17 -4.44 -9.22 21.38
N PRO A 18 -5.03 -10.06 20.52
CA PRO A 18 -5.28 -9.72 19.12
C PRO A 18 -6.22 -8.52 18.94
N VAL A 19 -5.80 -7.55 18.13
CA VAL A 19 -6.64 -6.42 17.69
C VAL A 19 -6.94 -6.51 16.19
N GLU A 20 -8.13 -6.07 15.77
CA GLU A 20 -8.59 -6.14 14.37
C GLU A 20 -8.89 -4.76 13.76
N LEU A 21 -8.35 -4.52 12.57
CA LEU A 21 -8.81 -3.50 11.64
C LEU A 21 -9.87 -4.11 10.71
N ASN A 22 -11.15 -3.95 11.03
CA ASN A 22 -12.25 -4.45 10.21
C ASN A 22 -12.68 -3.40 9.15
N MET A 23 -12.81 -3.83 7.89
CA MET A 23 -13.25 -3.02 6.74
C MET A 23 -14.64 -3.40 6.22
N VAL A 24 -15.32 -4.38 6.85
CA VAL A 24 -16.70 -4.74 6.53
C VAL A 24 -17.66 -3.71 7.16
N PRO A 25 -18.55 -3.06 6.38
CA PRO A 25 -19.39 -1.99 6.89
C PRO A 25 -20.54 -2.51 7.76
N GLU A 26 -20.70 -1.98 8.98
CA GLU A 26 -21.93 -2.20 9.76
C GLU A 26 -23.08 -1.34 9.22
N THR A 27 -23.98 -1.97 8.48
CA THR A 27 -25.06 -1.27 7.75
C THR A 27 -26.29 -0.92 8.59
N LYS A 28 -26.29 -1.18 9.91
CA LYS A 28 -27.50 -1.05 10.75
C LYS A 28 -27.82 0.40 11.16
N ASN A 29 -26.81 1.22 11.42
CA ASN A 29 -26.97 2.49 12.16
C ASN A 29 -26.43 3.74 11.42
N ALA A 30 -26.02 3.63 10.15
CA ALA A 30 -25.16 4.63 9.52
C ALA A 30 -25.84 5.45 8.41
N LEU A 31 -26.16 6.70 8.72
CA LEU A 31 -26.39 7.75 7.72
C LEU A 31 -25.13 7.95 6.87
N HIS A 32 -25.30 8.26 5.57
CA HIS A 32 -24.23 8.55 4.60
C HIS A 32 -23.18 7.45 4.31
N LEU A 33 -23.28 6.24 4.88
CA LEU A 33 -22.28 5.19 4.65
C LEU A 33 -22.17 4.72 3.18
N SER A 34 -23.23 4.89 2.38
CA SER A 34 -23.30 4.47 0.98
C SER A 34 -22.18 5.03 0.11
N GLU A 35 -21.75 6.27 0.35
CA GLU A 35 -20.64 6.89 -0.38
C GLU A 35 -19.30 6.21 -0.10
N ASN A 36 -19.09 5.66 1.10
CA ASN A 36 -17.88 4.93 1.49
C ASN A 36 -17.97 3.42 1.22
N ILE A 37 -19.09 2.87 0.73
CA ILE A 37 -19.24 1.42 0.49
C ILE A 37 -18.97 1.05 -0.97
N ILE A 38 -18.19 -0.01 -1.18
CA ILE A 38 -18.17 -0.79 -2.42
C ILE A 38 -19.15 -1.95 -2.25
N GLU A 39 -20.12 -2.07 -3.16
CA GLU A 39 -20.95 -3.27 -3.28
C GLU A 39 -20.47 -4.12 -4.47
N HIS A 40 -20.06 -5.35 -4.19
CA HIS A 40 -19.84 -6.38 -5.19
C HIS A 40 -21.06 -7.29 -5.24
N LYS A 41 -21.70 -7.42 -6.42
CA LYS A 41 -22.90 -8.24 -6.64
C LYS A 41 -22.63 -9.35 -7.66
N GLU A 42 -22.87 -10.59 -7.27
CA GLU A 42 -22.92 -11.74 -8.19
C GLU A 42 -24.16 -12.56 -7.86
N LYS A 43 -25.01 -12.81 -8.87
CA LYS A 43 -26.30 -13.50 -8.72
C LYS A 43 -27.11 -12.84 -7.59
N SER A 44 -27.45 -13.59 -6.54
CA SER A 44 -28.15 -13.09 -5.34
C SER A 44 -27.23 -12.58 -4.23
N THR A 45 -25.91 -12.77 -4.32
CA THR A 45 -24.95 -12.47 -3.26
C THR A 45 -24.40 -11.04 -3.39
N ILE A 46 -24.44 -10.28 -2.28
CA ILE A 46 -23.88 -8.94 -2.19
C ILE A 46 -22.79 -8.92 -1.11
N LYS A 47 -21.51 -8.92 -1.50
CA LYS A 47 -20.39 -8.67 -0.58
C LYS A 47 -20.13 -7.15 -0.52
N LYS A 48 -20.03 -6.58 0.69
CA LYS A 48 -19.81 -5.13 0.92
C LYS A 48 -18.49 -4.89 1.65
N ASN A 49 -17.82 -3.78 1.33
CA ASN A 49 -16.53 -3.40 1.93
C ASN A 49 -16.36 -1.87 1.91
N LEU A 50 -15.64 -1.30 2.87
CA LEU A 50 -15.35 0.14 2.95
C LEU A 50 -14.24 0.56 1.96
N LYS A 51 -14.40 1.74 1.31
CA LYS A 51 -13.39 2.33 0.42
C LYS A 51 -12.22 2.93 1.21
N SER A 52 -12.52 3.48 2.39
CA SER A 52 -11.55 4.06 3.30
C SER A 52 -12.00 3.94 4.76
N THR A 53 -11.05 4.10 5.67
CA THR A 53 -11.28 4.22 7.12
C THR A 53 -10.31 5.24 7.70
N ILE A 54 -10.61 5.80 8.89
CA ILE A 54 -9.76 6.76 9.57
C ILE A 54 -9.64 6.37 11.05
N LEU A 55 -8.41 6.21 11.53
CA LEU A 55 -8.12 5.75 12.88
C LEU A 55 -7.79 6.92 13.81
N TYR A 56 -8.71 7.21 14.73
CA TYR A 56 -8.59 8.26 15.75
C TYR A 56 -8.36 7.68 17.16
N GLY A 57 -8.00 8.53 18.13
CA GLY A 57 -7.73 8.16 19.53
C GLY A 57 -6.55 8.93 20.12
N GLY A 58 -6.33 8.85 21.43
CA GLY A 58 -5.27 9.58 22.14
C GLY A 58 -3.82 9.20 21.77
N ASN A 59 -2.84 9.86 22.38
CA ASN A 59 -1.44 9.47 22.21
C ASN A 59 -1.18 8.06 22.79
N ASN A 60 -0.23 7.34 22.19
CA ASN A 60 0.16 5.97 22.54
C ASN A 60 -0.93 4.86 22.42
N THR A 61 -2.14 5.14 21.94
CA THR A 61 -3.24 4.13 21.80
C THR A 61 -3.06 3.14 20.63
N GLY A 62 -1.86 2.64 20.39
CA GLY A 62 -1.57 1.58 19.40
C GLY A 62 -1.78 1.87 17.91
N LYS A 63 -2.39 3.00 17.51
CA LYS A 63 -2.65 3.33 16.08
C LYS A 63 -1.45 3.13 15.15
N SER A 64 -0.27 3.61 15.56
CA SER A 64 0.96 3.42 14.78
C SER A 64 1.38 1.95 14.76
N SER A 65 1.31 1.26 15.90
CA SER A 65 1.61 -0.16 16.05
C SER A 65 0.73 -1.05 15.15
N LEU A 66 -0.52 -0.68 14.90
CA LEU A 66 -1.42 -1.42 14.00
C LEU A 66 -0.96 -1.30 12.53
N LEU A 67 -0.57 -0.11 12.10
CA LEU A 67 -0.01 0.11 10.75
C LEU A 67 1.39 -0.53 10.60
N ASP A 68 2.22 -0.43 11.63
CA ASP A 68 3.52 -1.10 11.72
C ASP A 68 3.38 -2.63 11.69
N GLY A 69 2.30 -3.18 12.24
CA GLY A 69 1.99 -4.61 12.21
C GLY A 69 1.79 -5.09 10.78
N LEU A 70 0.89 -4.44 10.02
CA LEU A 70 0.66 -4.80 8.61
C LEU A 70 1.92 -4.57 7.74
N MET A 71 2.71 -3.54 8.07
CA MET A 71 4.01 -3.30 7.40
C MET A 71 5.03 -4.41 7.71
N THR A 72 5.07 -4.87 8.96
CA THR A 72 5.96 -5.95 9.41
C THR A 72 5.53 -7.29 8.80
N MET A 73 4.24 -7.63 8.81
CA MET A 73 3.70 -8.81 8.15
C MET A 73 4.08 -8.84 6.65
N ARG A 74 3.91 -7.72 5.94
CA ARG A 74 4.31 -7.58 4.54
C ARG A 74 5.83 -7.75 4.35
N ARG A 75 6.67 -7.25 5.27
CA ARG A 75 8.13 -7.39 5.19
C ARG A 75 8.57 -8.85 5.41
N ILE A 76 8.00 -9.53 6.39
CA ILE A 76 8.23 -10.96 6.67
C ILE A 76 7.81 -11.79 5.44
N PHE A 77 6.59 -11.60 4.94
CA PHE A 77 6.11 -12.28 3.73
C PHE A 77 7.03 -12.07 2.52
N LYS A 78 7.49 -10.83 2.27
CA LYS A 78 8.36 -10.51 1.13
C LYS A 78 9.81 -10.98 1.27
N ARG A 79 10.16 -11.58 2.41
CA ARG A 79 11.47 -12.17 2.70
C ARG A 79 11.40 -13.70 2.88
N GLY A 80 10.20 -14.24 3.13
CA GLY A 80 9.95 -15.67 3.26
C GLY A 80 10.35 -16.29 4.60
N ASN A 81 10.71 -15.50 5.61
CA ASN A 81 11.22 -15.97 6.90
C ASN A 81 11.08 -14.88 7.99
N VAL A 82 11.24 -15.24 9.27
CA VAL A 82 11.26 -14.28 10.37
C VAL A 82 12.65 -13.77 10.77
N GLU A 83 13.73 -14.47 10.39
CA GLU A 83 15.16 -14.08 10.50
C GLU A 83 15.41 -12.59 10.81
N LYS A 84 16.01 -12.28 11.96
CA LYS A 84 16.30 -10.88 12.37
C LYS A 84 15.03 -10.07 12.71
N PHE A 85 13.96 -10.73 13.15
CA PHE A 85 12.86 -10.04 13.83
C PHE A 85 13.36 -9.58 15.20
N SER A 86 13.36 -8.27 15.45
CA SER A 86 13.86 -7.71 16.72
C SER A 86 12.84 -7.92 17.84
N PHE A 87 12.77 -9.12 18.42
CA PHE A 87 11.88 -9.46 19.53
C PHE A 87 11.97 -8.40 20.65
N ASP A 88 13.19 -8.05 21.07
CA ASP A 88 13.56 -6.98 22.03
C ASP A 88 12.87 -5.61 21.83
N ILE A 89 12.33 -5.34 20.63
CA ILE A 89 11.75 -4.05 20.22
C ILE A 89 10.30 -4.22 19.72
N LEU A 90 9.93 -5.41 19.24
CA LEU A 90 8.70 -5.67 18.48
C LEU A 90 7.75 -6.67 19.12
N LYS A 91 8.20 -7.55 20.04
CA LYS A 91 7.27 -8.30 20.91
C LYS A 91 6.54 -7.31 21.83
N ASN A 92 5.35 -7.67 22.29
CA ASN A 92 4.79 -7.08 23.49
C ASN A 92 5.47 -7.66 24.73
N PHE A 93 5.88 -6.78 25.65
CA PHE A 93 6.52 -7.12 26.93
C PHE A 93 5.64 -6.80 28.16
N CYS A 94 4.35 -6.53 27.94
CA CYS A 94 3.42 -6.08 28.99
C CYS A 94 2.52 -7.22 29.50
N TYR A 95 2.59 -8.40 28.89
CA TYR A 95 1.75 -9.55 29.18
C TYR A 95 2.55 -10.84 29.04
N ASP A 96 2.34 -11.78 29.96
CA ASP A 96 2.87 -13.15 29.91
C ASP A 96 2.10 -13.99 28.88
N PHE A 97 2.29 -13.68 27.61
CA PHE A 97 2.10 -14.64 26.53
C PHE A 97 3.44 -15.34 26.25
N ASP A 98 3.35 -16.59 25.78
CA ASP A 98 4.42 -17.23 25.01
C ASP A 98 4.97 -16.25 23.95
N ASP A 99 6.18 -16.48 23.43
CA ASP A 99 6.85 -15.54 22.51
C ASP A 99 6.20 -15.39 21.11
N LEU A 100 4.93 -15.80 20.99
CA LEU A 100 4.13 -15.82 19.79
C LEU A 100 3.72 -14.42 19.32
N VAL A 101 4.18 -14.02 18.14
CA VAL A 101 3.66 -12.87 17.39
C VAL A 101 2.77 -13.41 16.27
N LYS A 102 1.52 -12.94 16.18
CA LYS A 102 0.52 -13.42 15.20
C LYS A 102 0.05 -12.31 14.27
N PHE A 103 -0.04 -12.60 12.98
CA PHE A 103 -0.59 -11.71 11.95
C PHE A 103 -1.59 -12.44 11.05
N GLU A 104 -2.72 -11.79 10.73
CA GLU A 104 -3.72 -12.32 9.79
C GLU A 104 -4.26 -11.22 8.87
N VAL A 105 -4.46 -11.54 7.59
CA VAL A 105 -5.16 -10.69 6.61
C VAL A 105 -6.31 -11.45 5.96
N SER A 106 -7.50 -10.86 6.01
CA SER A 106 -8.67 -11.31 5.25
C SER A 106 -8.88 -10.36 4.07
N PHE A 107 -9.08 -10.88 2.85
CA PHE A 107 -9.39 -10.06 1.66
C PHE A 107 -10.35 -10.75 0.68
N ILE A 108 -11.07 -9.96 -0.12
CA ILE A 108 -11.96 -10.46 -1.18
C ILE A 108 -11.24 -10.39 -2.54
N LYS A 109 -11.31 -11.46 -3.32
CA LYS A 109 -10.98 -11.49 -4.76
C LYS A 109 -12.02 -12.33 -5.49
N ASP A 110 -12.54 -11.80 -6.60
CA ASP A 110 -13.47 -12.49 -7.51
C ASP A 110 -14.57 -13.26 -6.76
N PHE A 111 -15.25 -12.54 -5.86
CA PHE A 111 -16.33 -13.01 -4.98
C PHE A 111 -15.97 -14.03 -3.90
N LYS A 112 -14.77 -14.62 -3.90
CA LYS A 112 -14.26 -15.43 -2.79
C LYS A 112 -13.58 -14.57 -1.71
N ASN A 113 -13.66 -14.99 -0.45
CA ASN A 113 -12.79 -14.50 0.62
C ASN A 113 -11.49 -15.32 0.63
N PHE A 114 -10.39 -14.71 1.07
CA PHE A 114 -9.13 -15.38 1.36
C PHE A 114 -8.63 -14.89 2.71
N THR A 115 -8.35 -15.82 3.61
CA THR A 115 -7.77 -15.53 4.94
C THR A 115 -6.39 -16.15 5.00
N TYR A 116 -5.36 -15.31 5.07
CA TYR A 116 -3.97 -15.72 5.13
C TYR A 116 -3.35 -15.21 6.43
N GLY A 117 -2.73 -16.09 7.20
CA GLY A 117 -2.10 -15.73 8.47
C GLY A 117 -0.85 -16.55 8.76
N PHE A 118 -0.03 -16.02 9.65
CA PHE A 118 1.12 -16.73 10.21
C PHE A 118 1.43 -16.23 11.62
N GLU A 119 2.08 -17.09 12.38
CA GLU A 119 2.48 -16.86 13.77
C GLU A 119 3.84 -17.50 14.02
N PHE A 120 4.64 -16.90 14.91
CA PHE A 120 6.02 -17.35 15.13
C PHE A 120 6.52 -17.00 16.53
N ASN A 121 7.40 -17.85 17.07
CA ASN A 121 7.97 -17.72 18.41
C ASN A 121 9.41 -17.14 18.40
N SER A 122 10.00 -16.95 19.58
CA SER A 122 11.38 -16.46 19.77
C SER A 122 12.47 -17.39 19.23
N GLU A 123 12.15 -18.65 18.96
CA GLU A 123 13.03 -19.64 18.31
C GLU A 123 12.99 -19.54 16.77
N GLU A 124 12.27 -18.54 16.23
CA GLU A 124 12.03 -18.28 14.81
C GLU A 124 11.19 -19.35 14.06
N SER A 125 10.62 -20.35 14.76
CA SER A 125 9.65 -21.32 14.18
C SER A 125 8.35 -20.64 13.76
N ILE A 126 7.82 -21.00 12.57
CA ILE A 126 6.64 -20.36 11.96
C ILE A 126 5.51 -21.35 11.66
N GLY A 127 4.34 -21.10 12.26
CA GLY A 127 3.06 -21.62 11.79
C GLY A 127 2.43 -20.69 10.73
N GLU A 128 1.81 -21.24 9.70
CA GLU A 128 1.23 -20.50 8.56
C GLU A 128 -0.05 -21.19 8.08
N TYR A 129 -1.06 -20.42 7.68
CA TYR A 129 -2.35 -20.95 7.21
C TYR A 129 -2.97 -20.12 6.08
N LEU A 130 -3.73 -20.81 5.22
CA LEU A 130 -4.50 -20.20 4.15
C LEU A 130 -5.88 -20.85 3.99
N PHE A 131 -6.93 -20.04 4.09
CA PHE A 131 -8.31 -20.41 3.78
C PHE A 131 -8.81 -19.75 2.49
N GLU A 132 -9.68 -20.44 1.77
CA GLU A 132 -10.53 -19.89 0.71
C GLU A 132 -12.01 -20.02 1.11
N ASP A 133 -12.69 -18.87 1.25
CA ASP A 133 -13.96 -18.69 1.98
C ASP A 133 -13.96 -19.35 3.38
N ASN A 134 -14.31 -20.64 3.49
CA ASN A 134 -14.26 -21.43 4.75
C ASN A 134 -13.38 -22.70 4.63
N ASN A 135 -12.85 -23.00 3.45
CA ASN A 135 -12.07 -24.22 3.18
C ASN A 135 -10.60 -24.00 3.54
N LEU A 136 -10.01 -24.89 4.34
CA LEU A 136 -8.59 -24.84 4.66
C LEU A 136 -7.77 -25.43 3.51
N LEU A 137 -7.03 -24.57 2.79
CA LEU A 137 -6.17 -25.01 1.69
C LEU A 137 -4.91 -25.66 2.24
N PHE A 138 -4.26 -25.04 3.23
CA PHE A 138 -3.21 -25.65 4.05
C PHE A 138 -3.13 -24.95 5.42
N SER A 139 -2.65 -25.66 6.43
CA SER A 139 -1.92 -25.07 7.56
C SER A 139 -0.64 -25.85 7.87
N ARG A 140 0.30 -25.18 8.54
CA ARG A 140 1.39 -25.76 9.33
C ARG A 140 1.39 -25.09 10.69
N ASP A 141 1.59 -25.83 11.77
CA ASP A 141 1.74 -25.27 13.12
C ASP A 141 3.21 -24.91 13.45
N LEU A 142 3.50 -24.60 14.72
CA LEU A 142 4.86 -24.29 15.19
C LEU A 142 5.77 -25.52 15.31
N ASN A 143 5.20 -26.72 15.46
CA ASN A 143 5.93 -27.99 15.57
C ASN A 143 6.26 -28.60 14.19
N GLY A 144 5.52 -28.21 13.16
CA GLY A 144 5.61 -28.74 11.81
C GLY A 144 4.48 -29.70 11.42
N ASP A 145 3.47 -29.88 12.29
CA ASP A 145 2.26 -30.64 11.95
C ASP A 145 1.44 -29.88 10.89
N THR A 146 0.82 -30.61 9.97
CA THR A 146 0.18 -30.04 8.77
C THR A 146 -1.20 -30.64 8.49
N GLU A 147 -2.11 -29.81 7.98
CA GLU A 147 -3.47 -30.18 7.56
C GLU A 147 -3.92 -29.36 6.33
N GLY A 148 -5.10 -29.66 5.78
CA GLY A 148 -5.73 -28.93 4.68
C GLY A 148 -5.74 -29.65 3.32
N GLU A 149 -6.57 -29.15 2.39
CA GLU A 149 -6.85 -29.77 1.08
C GLU A 149 -5.59 -30.03 0.25
N PHE A 150 -4.58 -29.16 0.32
CA PHE A 150 -3.39 -29.23 -0.54
C PHE A 150 -2.46 -30.42 -0.21
N LEU A 151 -2.57 -31.02 0.98
CA LEU A 151 -1.82 -32.24 1.33
C LEU A 151 -2.26 -33.47 0.53
N SER A 152 -3.40 -33.41 -0.15
CA SER A 152 -3.82 -34.43 -1.13
C SER A 152 -2.94 -34.45 -2.40
N TYR A 153 -2.20 -33.36 -2.67
CA TYR A 153 -1.21 -33.32 -3.75
C TYR A 153 0.16 -33.76 -3.20
N GLU A 154 0.62 -34.96 -3.57
CA GLU A 154 1.95 -35.45 -3.16
C GLU A 154 3.09 -34.51 -3.61
N SER A 155 2.89 -33.75 -4.69
CA SER A 155 3.82 -32.70 -5.14
C SER A 155 3.92 -31.48 -4.22
N PHE A 156 2.88 -31.19 -3.43
CA PHE A 156 2.87 -30.18 -2.37
C PHE A 156 3.50 -30.75 -1.11
N LYS A 157 3.01 -31.90 -0.65
CA LYS A 157 3.45 -32.62 0.54
C LYS A 157 4.96 -32.93 0.53
N MET A 158 5.50 -33.42 -0.58
CA MET A 158 6.94 -33.67 -0.74
C MET A 158 7.79 -32.39 -0.61
N ARG A 159 7.32 -31.27 -1.16
CA ARG A 159 8.02 -29.97 -1.04
C ARG A 159 7.89 -29.34 0.35
N LEU A 160 6.80 -29.63 1.05
CA LEU A 160 6.54 -29.15 2.41
C LEU A 160 7.35 -29.92 3.46
N HIS A 161 7.58 -31.23 3.25
CA HIS A 161 8.49 -32.02 4.07
C HIS A 161 9.92 -31.44 4.11
N ASP A 162 10.41 -30.93 2.98
CA ASP A 162 11.76 -30.37 2.85
C ASP A 162 11.83 -28.87 3.22
N LEU A 163 10.75 -28.27 3.75
CA LEU A 163 10.66 -26.86 4.09
C LEU A 163 10.98 -26.61 5.58
N PRO A 164 12.06 -25.88 5.92
CA PRO A 164 12.36 -25.53 7.31
C PRO A 164 11.24 -24.76 8.02
N LEU A 165 11.17 -24.90 9.35
CA LEU A 165 10.14 -24.26 10.18
C LEU A 165 10.29 -22.73 10.23
N ASP A 166 11.49 -22.19 10.03
CA ASP A 166 11.76 -20.74 9.98
C ASP A 166 11.40 -20.08 8.64
N LYS A 167 10.93 -20.88 7.66
CA LYS A 167 10.53 -20.43 6.32
C LYS A 167 9.01 -20.50 6.14
N LEU A 168 8.45 -19.45 5.54
CA LEU A 168 7.05 -19.38 5.10
C LEU A 168 6.84 -20.21 3.82
N ILE A 169 5.76 -20.99 3.78
CA ILE A 169 5.39 -21.88 2.67
C ILE A 169 5.00 -21.09 1.44
N VAL A 170 4.13 -20.07 1.54
CA VAL A 170 3.64 -19.34 0.36
C VAL A 170 4.78 -18.64 -0.41
N PRO A 171 5.68 -17.86 0.23
CA PRO A 171 6.86 -17.28 -0.42
C PRO A 171 7.82 -18.33 -0.96
N TYR A 172 8.13 -19.39 -0.20
CA TYR A 172 9.02 -20.47 -0.66
C TYR A 172 8.48 -21.12 -1.94
N PHE A 173 7.21 -21.55 -1.95
CA PHE A 173 6.61 -22.16 -3.14
C PHE A 173 6.66 -21.20 -4.34
N LEU A 174 6.42 -19.89 -4.15
CA LEU A 174 6.51 -18.90 -5.23
C LEU A 174 7.90 -18.80 -5.89
N GLU A 175 8.98 -19.06 -5.16
CA GLU A 175 10.33 -19.12 -5.74
C GLU A 175 10.53 -20.41 -6.55
N TYR A 176 10.10 -21.55 -6.02
CA TYR A 176 10.32 -22.89 -6.60
C TYR A 176 9.20 -23.41 -7.52
N THR A 177 8.08 -22.69 -7.71
CA THR A 177 6.92 -23.12 -8.54
C THR A 177 6.51 -22.10 -9.60
N LYS A 178 7.46 -21.58 -10.38
CA LYS A 178 7.17 -20.81 -11.61
C LYS A 178 6.45 -21.62 -12.73
N VAL A 179 6.14 -22.89 -12.48
CA VAL A 179 5.76 -23.88 -13.52
C VAL A 179 4.66 -24.86 -13.06
N VAL A 180 3.93 -24.58 -11.97
CA VAL A 180 2.81 -25.43 -11.52
C VAL A 180 1.54 -24.59 -11.43
N ASP A 181 0.53 -25.01 -12.19
CA ASP A 181 -0.65 -24.21 -12.50
C ASP A 181 -1.73 -24.27 -11.38
N ASP A 182 -1.52 -25.14 -10.39
CA ASP A 182 -2.41 -25.38 -9.24
C ASP A 182 -2.21 -24.32 -8.13
N TYR A 183 -0.97 -23.85 -7.93
CA TYR A 183 -0.63 -22.85 -6.90
C TYR A 183 -0.98 -21.39 -7.27
N LYS A 184 -1.98 -21.20 -8.14
CA LYS A 184 -2.49 -19.87 -8.54
C LYS A 184 -2.94 -19.02 -7.34
N VAL A 185 -3.36 -19.66 -6.24
CA VAL A 185 -3.73 -18.96 -5.00
C VAL A 185 -2.52 -18.34 -4.29
N PHE A 186 -1.34 -18.98 -4.29
CA PHE A 186 -0.12 -18.39 -3.72
C PHE A 186 0.29 -17.14 -4.49
N THR A 187 0.16 -17.20 -5.83
CA THR A 187 0.33 -16.05 -6.72
C THR A 187 -0.71 -14.94 -6.44
N LEU A 188 -1.88 -15.27 -5.88
CA LEU A 188 -2.87 -14.28 -5.44
C LEU A 188 -2.46 -13.61 -4.12
N ILE A 189 -1.92 -14.35 -3.15
CA ILE A 189 -1.40 -13.80 -1.88
C ILE A 189 -0.22 -12.85 -2.15
N ASP A 190 0.71 -13.23 -3.04
CA ASP A 190 1.79 -12.34 -3.47
C ASP A 190 1.27 -11.03 -4.09
N LYS A 191 0.28 -11.14 -4.99
CA LYS A 191 -0.39 -9.99 -5.62
C LYS A 191 -1.16 -9.13 -4.62
N PHE A 192 -1.56 -9.66 -3.47
CA PHE A 192 -2.12 -8.89 -2.36
C PHE A 192 -1.02 -8.10 -1.65
N PHE A 193 0.04 -8.73 -1.16
CA PHE A 193 1.15 -8.02 -0.48
C PHE A 193 1.91 -7.05 -1.39
N ASN A 194 1.94 -7.29 -2.71
CA ASN A 194 2.45 -6.35 -3.70
C ASN A 194 1.56 -5.10 -3.91
N LYS A 195 0.25 -5.19 -3.61
CA LYS A 195 -0.68 -4.06 -3.72
C LYS A 195 -0.76 -3.17 -2.49
N ILE A 196 -0.39 -3.68 -1.31
CA ILE A 196 -0.29 -2.85 -0.11
C ILE A 196 0.84 -1.82 -0.31
N LYS A 197 0.46 -0.54 -0.39
CA LYS A 197 1.36 0.61 -0.39
C LYS A 197 1.30 1.29 0.97
N PHE A 198 2.45 1.49 1.61
CA PHE A 198 2.57 2.35 2.79
C PHE A 198 2.99 3.74 2.34
N VAL A 199 2.14 4.74 2.58
CA VAL A 199 2.39 6.14 2.21
C VAL A 199 2.69 6.91 3.48
N ASN A 200 3.95 7.26 3.71
CA ASN A 200 4.34 7.99 4.89
C ASN A 200 3.90 9.45 4.76
N ASN A 201 2.86 9.88 5.48
CA ASN A 201 2.37 11.26 5.44
C ASN A 201 3.32 12.30 6.08
N ARG A 202 4.58 11.93 6.37
CA ARG A 202 5.70 12.87 6.57
C ARG A 202 6.31 13.30 5.22
N GLU A 203 6.20 12.49 4.18
CA GLU A 203 6.58 12.86 2.80
C GLU A 203 5.65 13.97 2.29
N ASN A 204 6.17 15.19 2.30
CA ASN A 204 5.55 16.40 1.77
C ASN A 204 6.23 16.88 0.46
N VAL A 205 7.18 16.10 -0.05
CA VAL A 205 7.85 16.30 -1.34
C VAL A 205 7.25 15.31 -2.34
N ILE A 206 6.76 15.83 -3.45
CA ILE A 206 6.31 15.01 -4.58
C ILE A 206 7.56 14.43 -5.24
N ASN A 207 7.76 13.12 -5.14
CA ASN A 207 8.94 12.44 -5.69
C ASN A 207 9.02 12.68 -7.20
N ILE A 208 10.08 13.36 -7.63
CA ILE A 208 10.23 13.91 -8.98
C ILE A 208 10.15 12.84 -10.10
N PRO A 209 10.85 11.69 -10.02
CA PRO A 209 10.68 10.60 -10.98
C PRO A 209 9.29 9.94 -10.95
N LEU A 210 8.70 9.72 -9.77
CA LEU A 210 7.34 9.19 -9.62
C LEU A 210 6.30 10.14 -10.22
N TYR A 211 6.49 11.44 -10.03
CA TYR A 211 5.58 12.47 -10.52
C TYR A 211 5.69 12.66 -12.03
N THR A 212 6.90 12.59 -12.57
CA THR A 212 7.12 12.53 -14.02
C THR A 212 6.37 11.33 -14.62
N LYS A 213 6.49 10.14 -14.01
CA LYS A 213 5.69 8.96 -14.40
C LYS A 213 4.18 9.15 -14.25
N PHE A 214 3.73 10.01 -13.34
CA PHE A 214 2.32 10.24 -13.04
C PHE A 214 1.67 11.27 -13.98
N ILE A 215 2.33 12.41 -14.24
CA ILE A 215 1.82 13.42 -15.17
C ILE A 215 1.79 12.92 -16.62
N ASN A 216 2.61 11.92 -16.92
CA ASN A 216 2.64 11.22 -18.21
C ASN A 216 1.46 10.23 -18.42
N ASP A 217 0.57 10.04 -17.44
CA ASP A 217 -0.65 9.22 -17.60
C ASP A 217 -1.91 10.12 -17.57
N PRO A 218 -2.56 10.37 -18.73
CA PRO A 218 -3.74 11.22 -18.82
C PRO A 218 -4.97 10.72 -18.03
N LYS A 219 -5.10 9.40 -17.78
CA LYS A 219 -6.19 8.87 -16.95
C LYS A 219 -5.93 9.21 -15.50
N LYS A 220 -4.69 9.01 -15.02
CA LYS A 220 -4.27 9.39 -13.67
C LYS A 220 -4.37 10.90 -13.44
N MET A 221 -3.93 11.72 -14.40
CA MET A 221 -4.08 13.17 -14.34
C MET A 221 -5.54 13.64 -14.44
N SER A 222 -6.41 12.97 -15.20
CA SER A 222 -7.85 13.26 -15.20
C SER A 222 -8.47 12.97 -13.84
N ILE A 223 -8.11 11.86 -13.19
CA ILE A 223 -8.60 11.54 -11.84
C ILE A 223 -8.02 12.52 -10.82
N LEU A 224 -6.73 12.86 -10.89
CA LEU A 224 -6.10 13.84 -10.00
C LEU A 224 -6.77 15.22 -10.14
N ASN A 225 -6.96 15.71 -11.37
CA ASN A 225 -7.62 16.99 -11.62
C ASN A 225 -9.09 16.99 -11.17
N LYS A 226 -9.81 15.86 -11.32
CA LYS A 226 -11.17 15.69 -10.78
C LYS A 226 -11.20 15.68 -9.26
N LEU A 227 -10.29 14.96 -8.60
CA LEU A 227 -10.14 14.98 -7.15
C LEU A 227 -9.93 16.42 -6.67
N ILE A 228 -8.94 17.10 -7.25
CA ILE A 228 -8.62 18.50 -6.94
C ILE A 228 -9.84 19.42 -7.14
N ALA A 229 -10.58 19.31 -8.25
CA ALA A 229 -11.79 20.09 -8.52
C ALA A 229 -13.01 19.69 -7.65
N SER A 230 -13.00 18.50 -7.05
CA SER A 230 -14.05 18.01 -6.15
C SER A 230 -13.80 18.39 -4.69
N THR A 231 -12.55 18.71 -4.34
CA THR A 231 -12.10 19.18 -3.03
C THR A 231 -12.07 20.70 -2.94
N GLU A 232 -12.15 21.20 -1.71
CA GLU A 232 -11.98 22.62 -1.37
C GLU A 232 -10.49 23.03 -1.33
N LEU A 233 -9.76 22.76 -2.42
CA LEU A 233 -8.38 23.23 -2.63
C LEU A 233 -8.38 24.62 -3.31
N TYR A 234 -9.09 25.58 -2.71
CA TYR A 234 -9.44 26.90 -3.25
C TYR A 234 -8.35 27.67 -4.03
N MET A 235 -8.73 28.28 -5.17
CA MET A 235 -8.22 29.49 -5.83
C MET A 235 -9.03 29.71 -7.16
N GLU A 236 -8.56 30.52 -8.13
CA GLU A 236 -9.28 30.83 -9.40
C GLU A 236 -8.60 30.25 -10.67
N LYS A 237 -7.46 30.83 -11.10
CA LYS A 237 -6.66 30.51 -12.30
C LYS A 237 -5.14 30.67 -12.04
N ARG A 238 -4.28 29.88 -12.70
CA ARG A 238 -2.81 30.06 -12.82
C ARG A 238 -2.41 29.63 -14.25
N ASP A 239 -1.35 30.20 -14.82
CA ASP A 239 -1.55 31.14 -15.93
C ASP A 239 -0.60 30.98 -17.14
N THR A 240 -0.47 32.04 -17.96
CA THR A 240 0.59 32.23 -18.98
C THR A 240 1.01 33.71 -19.23
N VAL A 241 2.31 34.08 -19.27
CA VAL A 241 2.95 35.39 -19.70
C VAL A 241 4.45 35.12 -20.12
N PRO A 242 5.35 36.04 -20.58
CA PRO A 242 6.84 35.85 -20.77
C PRO A 242 7.76 35.30 -19.62
N GLU A 243 8.24 36.03 -18.56
CA GLU A 243 9.12 35.48 -17.46
C GLU A 243 8.64 35.14 -15.96
N GLU A 244 7.42 35.44 -15.43
CA GLU A 244 6.74 34.94 -14.15
C GLU A 244 6.26 33.43 -13.82
N GLU A 245 5.19 32.60 -14.13
CA GLU A 245 3.82 32.32 -14.83
C GLU A 245 3.50 31.63 -16.29
N LEU A 246 4.20 31.69 -17.48
CA LEU A 246 4.24 30.70 -18.66
C LEU A 246 5.63 30.07 -18.92
N TYR A 247 6.54 30.70 -19.69
CA TYR A 247 7.77 30.10 -20.29
C TYR A 247 8.53 29.39 -19.17
N ASN A 248 8.42 28.06 -19.05
CA ASN A 248 8.34 27.48 -17.70
C ASN A 248 7.41 26.19 -17.52
N SER A 249 7.05 25.23 -18.40
CA SER A 249 6.06 24.11 -18.03
C SER A 249 6.44 23.04 -16.92
N ASN A 250 5.79 21.87 -16.72
CA ASN A 250 5.80 21.11 -15.41
C ASN A 250 7.03 20.29 -14.93
N LEU A 251 8.18 20.36 -15.59
CA LEU A 251 8.89 19.11 -15.87
C LEU A 251 10.41 19.25 -16.09
N TYR A 252 11.00 20.44 -16.27
CA TYR A 252 12.45 20.54 -16.51
C TYR A 252 13.27 20.49 -15.23
N LYS A 253 12.82 21.06 -14.10
CA LYS A 253 13.51 20.76 -12.83
C LYS A 253 13.32 19.30 -12.40
N SER A 254 12.35 18.59 -12.97
CA SER A 254 12.33 17.13 -12.91
C SER A 254 13.41 16.44 -13.78
N LEU A 255 13.99 17.15 -14.75
CA LEU A 255 14.80 16.57 -15.83
C LEU A 255 16.31 16.89 -15.80
N MET A 256 16.81 17.88 -15.03
CA MET A 256 18.28 18.06 -14.92
C MET A 256 18.90 18.15 -13.52
N GLU A 257 18.15 18.08 -12.41
CA GLU A 257 18.78 17.86 -11.09
C GLU A 257 19.27 16.42 -10.88
N ASN A 258 18.96 15.49 -11.79
CA ASN A 258 19.62 14.18 -11.87
C ASN A 258 21.04 14.26 -12.51
N ASN A 259 21.49 15.44 -12.98
CA ASN A 259 22.58 15.57 -13.98
C ASN A 259 23.80 16.47 -13.58
N ASN A 260 24.01 16.81 -12.31
CA ASN A 260 25.17 17.62 -11.81
C ASN A 260 25.46 18.94 -12.56
N ILE A 261 24.71 20.00 -12.20
CA ILE A 261 24.56 21.22 -13.02
C ILE A 261 25.67 22.29 -12.86
N GLU A 262 26.59 22.20 -11.90
CA GLU A 262 27.65 23.23 -11.77
C GLU A 262 28.77 23.09 -12.80
N GLU A 263 29.08 21.87 -13.25
CA GLU A 263 29.86 21.70 -14.48
C GLU A 263 29.14 22.35 -15.68
N LEU A 264 27.80 22.27 -15.70
CA LEU A 264 26.93 22.74 -16.78
C LEU A 264 26.82 24.28 -16.88
N LYS A 265 27.79 25.03 -16.32
CA LYS A 265 27.87 26.50 -16.39
C LYS A 265 29.26 27.07 -16.74
N ASN A 266 30.31 26.24 -16.61
CA ASN A 266 31.70 26.71 -16.59
C ASN A 266 32.46 26.48 -17.91
N THR A 267 31.76 26.04 -18.95
CA THR A 267 32.18 25.97 -20.37
C THR A 267 30.98 26.32 -21.25
N ASP A 268 31.20 26.84 -22.47
CA ASP A 268 30.12 27.45 -23.25
C ASP A 268 29.06 26.44 -23.73
N ASP A 269 29.46 25.31 -24.34
CA ASP A 269 28.57 24.19 -24.75
C ASP A 269 27.60 23.74 -23.64
N LYS A 270 28.08 23.84 -22.41
CA LYS A 270 27.40 23.38 -21.20
C LYS A 270 26.36 24.40 -20.71
N LYS A 271 26.66 25.70 -20.84
CA LYS A 271 25.89 26.84 -20.31
C LYS A 271 24.54 27.04 -21.00
N GLU A 272 24.45 26.69 -22.28
CA GLU A 272 23.22 26.77 -23.08
C GLU A 272 22.13 25.81 -22.53
N SER A 273 22.54 24.59 -22.14
CA SER A 273 21.63 23.59 -21.54
C SER A 273 21.00 24.06 -20.22
N PHE A 274 21.72 24.84 -19.39
CA PHE A 274 21.18 25.34 -18.12
C PHE A 274 19.98 26.28 -18.33
N LYS A 275 19.95 27.00 -19.47
CA LYS A 275 18.76 27.76 -19.86
C LYS A 275 17.58 26.82 -20.13
N SER A 276 17.80 25.71 -20.86
CA SER A 276 16.81 24.63 -21.04
C SER A 276 16.66 23.68 -19.84
N LEU A 277 16.77 24.22 -18.61
CA LEU A 277 16.04 23.72 -17.43
C LEU A 277 15.10 24.79 -16.84
N VAL A 278 15.44 26.06 -17.07
CA VAL A 278 14.57 27.22 -16.82
C VAL A 278 13.67 27.47 -18.05
N ASP A 279 13.09 26.39 -18.60
CA ASP A 279 11.93 26.41 -19.52
C ASP A 279 10.81 25.41 -19.10
N LEU A 280 11.03 24.61 -18.02
CA LEU A 280 9.93 23.90 -17.34
C LEU A 280 9.88 23.99 -15.75
N LEU A 281 9.26 25.06 -15.18
CA LEU A 281 8.52 25.27 -13.88
C LEU A 281 7.45 26.43 -13.79
N ARG A 282 7.64 27.60 -14.44
CA ARG A 282 6.74 28.80 -14.42
C ARG A 282 5.31 28.68 -15.00
N VAL A 283 4.93 27.85 -15.98
CA VAL A 283 3.49 27.57 -16.25
C VAL A 283 2.96 26.95 -14.97
N THR A 284 1.75 27.31 -14.52
CA THR A 284 1.41 27.20 -13.10
C THR A 284 0.03 26.56 -12.85
N SER A 285 -0.20 26.04 -11.63
CA SER A 285 -1.45 25.33 -11.26
C SER A 285 -2.41 26.13 -10.43
N VAL A 286 -3.71 26.13 -10.66
CA VAL A 286 -4.66 26.53 -9.60
C VAL A 286 -6.01 25.88 -9.84
N TYR A 287 -6.78 25.82 -8.77
CA TYR A 287 -7.95 24.97 -8.63
C TYR A 287 -9.10 25.78 -8.08
N LYS A 288 -10.07 26.09 -8.94
CA LYS A 288 -11.41 26.38 -8.48
C LYS A 288 -12.14 25.03 -8.44
N GLY A 289 -12.92 24.76 -7.40
CA GLY A 289 -13.66 23.50 -7.24
C GLY A 289 -15.18 23.69 -7.17
N ARG A 290 -15.93 22.70 -7.68
CA ARG A 290 -17.41 22.60 -7.79
C ARG A 290 -18.14 23.83 -8.42
N ASN A 291 -18.83 23.59 -9.53
CA ASN A 291 -19.87 24.46 -10.15
C ASN A 291 -19.41 25.60 -11.10
N GLY A 292 -18.36 25.40 -11.92
CA GLY A 292 -17.92 26.38 -12.94
C GLY A 292 -16.44 26.79 -12.80
N THR A 293 -15.57 25.79 -12.66
CA THR A 293 -14.38 25.93 -11.81
C THR A 293 -13.18 25.14 -12.35
N HIS A 294 -12.04 25.82 -12.53
CA HIS A 294 -10.93 25.39 -13.39
C HIS A 294 -9.74 24.80 -12.60
N VAL A 295 -9.16 23.71 -13.10
CA VAL A 295 -7.94 23.08 -12.58
C VAL A 295 -6.84 23.11 -13.64
N MET A 296 -5.90 24.04 -13.49
CA MET A 296 -4.63 24.04 -14.24
C MET A 296 -3.56 23.38 -13.36
N LYS A 297 -2.53 22.74 -13.97
CA LYS A 297 -1.46 21.98 -13.27
C LYS A 297 -0.09 22.08 -14.02
N PRO A 298 0.50 23.29 -14.14
CA PRO A 298 1.96 23.60 -14.08
C PRO A 298 2.94 23.37 -12.91
N SER A 299 2.48 23.21 -11.68
CA SER A 299 2.48 21.94 -10.94
C SER A 299 3.74 21.32 -10.35
N ILE A 300 4.97 21.81 -10.63
CA ILE A 300 6.14 21.85 -9.71
C ILE A 300 6.02 20.93 -8.46
N LEU A 301 5.52 21.51 -7.37
CA LEU A 301 4.93 20.81 -6.22
C LEU A 301 3.48 21.26 -5.92
N PHE A 302 3.17 22.55 -6.06
CA PHE A 302 1.84 23.17 -6.24
C PHE A 302 0.67 22.70 -5.37
N ASP A 303 0.46 23.26 -4.17
CA ASP A 303 1.36 23.92 -3.21
C ASP A 303 0.53 24.22 -1.96
N SER A 304 1.18 24.60 -0.85
CA SER A 304 0.81 24.25 0.54
C SER A 304 1.19 22.80 0.88
N VAL A 305 1.57 22.56 2.14
CA VAL A 305 1.95 21.23 2.63
C VAL A 305 0.74 20.29 2.66
N GLY A 306 -0.47 20.81 2.96
CA GLY A 306 -1.70 20.04 2.88
C GLY A 306 -1.98 19.57 1.44
N THR A 307 -1.81 20.46 0.46
CA THR A 307 -1.95 20.11 -0.96
C THR A 307 -0.87 19.12 -1.40
N LYS A 308 0.40 19.32 -1.05
CA LYS A 308 1.46 18.35 -1.43
C LYS A 308 1.19 16.96 -0.87
N LYS A 309 0.79 16.87 0.41
CA LYS A 309 0.39 15.60 1.04
C LYS A 309 -0.85 14.99 0.37
N PHE A 310 -1.86 15.80 0.04
CA PHE A 310 -3.03 15.36 -0.71
C PHE A 310 -2.66 14.84 -2.10
N ILE A 311 -1.80 15.55 -2.84
CA ILE A 311 -1.34 15.16 -4.18
C ILE A 311 -0.49 13.88 -4.10
N VAL A 312 0.45 13.78 -3.15
CA VAL A 312 1.24 12.54 -2.92
C VAL A 312 0.32 11.37 -2.57
N LEU A 313 -0.67 11.55 -1.69
CA LEU A 313 -1.62 10.51 -1.31
C LEU A 313 -2.50 10.10 -2.50
N ALA A 314 -3.05 11.08 -3.23
CA ALA A 314 -3.82 10.83 -4.45
C ALA A 314 -2.98 10.09 -5.50
N MET A 315 -1.71 10.49 -5.71
CA MET A 315 -0.78 9.82 -6.62
C MET A 315 -0.46 8.37 -6.24
N HIS A 316 -0.59 8.01 -4.95
CA HIS A 316 -0.44 6.63 -4.49
C HIS A 316 -1.74 5.82 -4.61
N ILE A 317 -2.90 6.45 -4.50
CA ILE A 317 -4.23 5.82 -4.67
C ILE A 317 -4.52 5.54 -6.16
N ILE A 318 -4.11 6.47 -7.03
CA ILE A 318 -4.39 6.50 -8.47
C ILE A 318 -3.44 5.62 -9.29
#